data_AF-A0A2K6DAF9-F1
#
_entry.id   AF-A0A2K6DAF9-F1
#
_cell.length_a   1.000
_cell.length_b   1.000
_cell.length_c   1.000
_cell.angle_alpha   90.00
_cell.angle_beta   90.00
_cell.angle_gamma   90.00
#
_symmetry.space_group_name_H-M   'P 1'
#
loop_
_entity.id
_entity.type
_entity.pdbx_description
1 polymer ?
#
loop_
_entity_poly.entity_id
_entity_poly.type
_entity_poly.pdbx_seq_one_letter_code
_entity_poly.pdbx_strand_id
1 'polypeptide(L)'
;MGPVCWHCVWVTLQGSGHAPPLFQKHVFSVDMTCGSCAEAVSRVLDKLGGVKYDIDLPNKKICIESEHSVDTLLATLKKTGKTVSYLGLE
;
A
#
# COMPACT_ATOMS: atom_id res chain seq x y z
N MET A 1 9.03 53.74 11.38
CA MET A 1 9.25 53.21 10.03
C MET A 1 9.66 51.76 10.25
N GLY A 2 8.73 50.82 10.01
CA GLY A 2 8.76 49.43 10.55
C GLY A 2 9.80 48.51 9.89
N PRO A 3 9.61 47.17 9.85
CA PRO A 3 8.56 46.34 10.49
C PRO A 3 9.09 44.97 11.01
N VAL A 4 8.14 44.09 11.39
CA VAL A 4 8.18 42.61 11.47
C VAL A 4 8.52 41.88 12.80
N CYS A 5 7.43 41.55 13.52
CA CYS A 5 7.05 40.22 14.02
C CYS A 5 8.14 39.25 14.52
N TRP A 6 8.52 39.37 15.80
CA TRP A 6 9.19 38.29 16.56
C TRP A 6 8.20 37.41 17.35
N HIS A 7 6.98 37.24 16.83
CA HIS A 7 6.02 36.28 17.36
C HIS A 7 5.61 35.28 16.28
N CYS A 8 6.59 34.83 15.50
CA CYS A 8 6.46 33.80 14.46
C CYS A 8 7.71 32.90 14.41
N VAL A 9 8.31 32.60 15.57
CA VAL A 9 9.45 31.66 15.69
C VAL A 9 9.14 30.53 16.69
N TRP A 10 7.85 30.18 16.85
CA TRP A 10 7.46 28.89 17.43
C TRP A 10 6.61 28.04 16.48
N VAL A 11 6.20 28.58 15.34
CA VAL A 11 5.52 27.80 14.28
C VAL A 11 6.55 27.16 13.34
N THR A 12 7.57 26.52 13.91
CA THR A 12 8.56 25.75 13.13
C THR A 12 8.99 24.46 13.82
N LEU A 13 8.17 23.91 14.73
CA LEU A 13 8.49 22.65 15.42
C LEU A 13 7.40 21.57 15.36
N GLN A 14 6.42 21.70 14.46
CA GLN A 14 5.53 20.59 14.09
C GLN A 14 5.59 20.33 12.58
N GLY A 15 6.81 20.35 12.04
CA GLY A 15 7.11 19.50 10.90
C GLY A 15 7.22 18.08 11.42
N SER A 16 6.08 17.39 11.59
CA SER A 16 6.06 15.95 11.80
C SER A 16 6.59 15.30 10.53
N GLY A 17 7.91 15.25 10.41
CA GLY A 17 8.63 14.30 9.59
C GLY A 17 8.38 12.92 10.16
N HIS A 18 7.18 12.38 9.96
CA HIS A 18 7.08 10.95 9.78
C HIS A 18 7.72 10.70 8.43
N ALA A 19 9.02 10.38 8.45
CA ALA A 19 9.61 9.67 7.32
C ALA A 19 8.64 8.51 7.04
N PRO A 20 8.04 8.42 5.84
CA PRO A 20 7.16 7.30 5.55
C PRO A 20 7.99 6.03 5.77
N PRO A 21 7.44 5.02 6.45
CA PRO A 21 8.15 3.76 6.60
C PRO A 21 8.58 3.27 5.21
N LEU A 22 9.80 2.77 5.09
CA LEU A 22 10.32 2.24 3.81
C LEU A 22 9.42 1.13 3.24
N PHE A 23 8.63 0.49 4.11
CA PHE A 23 7.59 -0.46 3.76
C PHE A 23 6.22 0.21 3.77
N GLN A 24 5.66 0.38 2.58
CA GLN A 24 4.36 1.00 2.38
C GLN A 24 3.28 -0.07 2.27
N LYS A 25 2.17 0.09 3.00
CA LYS A 25 1.06 -0.86 2.98
C LYS A 25 0.01 -0.47 1.95
N HIS A 26 0.07 -1.13 0.80
CA HIS A 26 -0.83 -0.94 -0.32
C HIS A 26 -2.05 -1.84 -0.22
N VAL A 27 -3.21 -1.27 -0.51
CA VAL A 27 -4.48 -1.97 -0.47
C VAL A 27 -5.02 -2.17 -1.89
N PHE A 28 -5.39 -3.40 -2.20
CA PHE A 28 -6.01 -3.78 -3.46
C PHE A 28 -7.33 -4.50 -3.22
N SER A 29 -8.30 -4.28 -4.10
CA SER A 29 -9.46 -5.15 -4.24
C SER A 29 -9.21 -6.13 -5.37
N VAL A 30 -9.41 -7.42 -5.12
CA VAL A 30 -9.22 -8.49 -6.10
C VAL A 30 -10.47 -9.35 -6.12
N ASP A 31 -11.02 -9.62 -7.30
CA ASP A 31 -12.16 -10.53 -7.41
C ASP A 31 -11.75 -11.97 -7.10
N MET A 32 -11.92 -12.37 -5.84
CA MET A 32 -11.68 -13.72 -5.35
C MET A 32 -13.03 -14.36 -5.03
N THR A 33 -13.26 -15.56 -5.56
CA THR A 33 -14.54 -16.28 -5.42
C THR A 33 -14.45 -17.45 -4.44
N CYS A 34 -13.23 -17.95 -4.16
CA CYS A 34 -12.97 -19.10 -3.30
C CYS A 34 -11.54 -19.02 -2.71
N GLY A 35 -11.23 -19.83 -1.70
CA GLY A 35 -9.89 -19.95 -1.11
C GLY A 35 -8.81 -20.34 -2.13
N SER A 36 -9.15 -21.14 -3.14
CA SER A 36 -8.24 -21.46 -4.25
C SER A 36 -7.90 -20.23 -5.10
N CYS A 37 -8.78 -19.23 -5.21
CA CYS A 37 -8.45 -17.94 -5.81
C CYS A 37 -7.47 -17.15 -4.93
N ALA A 38 -7.66 -17.15 -3.61
CA ALA A 38 -6.73 -16.51 -2.68
C ALA A 38 -5.34 -17.16 -2.76
N GLU A 39 -5.26 -18.49 -2.80
CA GLU A 39 -3.98 -19.18 -2.92
C GLU A 39 -3.27 -18.86 -4.23
N ALA A 40 -4.00 -18.79 -5.36
CA ALA A 40 -3.41 -18.35 -6.62
C ALA A 40 -2.82 -16.92 -6.56
N VAL A 41 -3.42 -16.01 -5.76
CA VAL A 41 -2.85 -14.68 -5.53
C VAL A 41 -1.60 -14.76 -4.66
N SER A 42 -1.65 -15.51 -3.56
CA SER A 42 -0.50 -15.77 -2.69
C SER A 42 0.68 -16.33 -3.48
N ARG A 43 0.46 -17.28 -4.40
CA ARG A 43 1.51 -17.89 -5.25
C ARG A 43 2.23 -16.88 -6.14
N VAL A 44 1.52 -15.90 -6.72
CA VAL A 44 2.15 -14.89 -7.59
C VAL A 44 2.89 -13.82 -6.78
N LEU A 45 2.40 -13.51 -5.58
CA LEU A 45 3.06 -12.59 -4.65
C LEU A 45 4.32 -13.22 -4.04
N ASP A 46 4.25 -14.49 -3.64
CA ASP A 46 5.40 -15.26 -3.14
C ASP A 46 6.53 -15.33 -4.18
N LYS A 47 6.17 -15.54 -5.46
CA LYS A 47 7.11 -15.47 -6.60
C LYS A 47 7.75 -14.10 -6.80
N LEU A 48 7.07 -13.00 -6.43
CA LEU A 48 7.66 -11.66 -6.52
C LEU A 48 8.73 -11.47 -5.45
N GLY A 49 8.54 -12.03 -4.26
CA GLY A 49 9.46 -11.93 -3.13
C GLY A 49 9.50 -10.53 -2.51
N GLY A 50 9.94 -10.44 -1.24
CA GLY A 50 10.01 -9.15 -0.53
C GLY A 50 8.65 -8.48 -0.33
N VAL A 51 7.58 -9.28 -0.28
CA VAL A 51 6.22 -8.82 -0.04
C VAL A 51 5.66 -9.52 1.19
N LYS A 52 5.01 -8.76 2.06
CA LYS A 52 4.22 -9.28 3.16
C LYS A 52 2.76 -8.93 2.86
N TYR A 53 1.86 -9.90 2.95
CA TYR A 53 0.48 -9.67 2.53
C TYR A 53 -0.53 -10.35 3.43
N ASP A 54 -1.71 -9.77 3.49
CA ASP A 54 -2.88 -10.29 4.19
C ASP A 54 -4.07 -10.32 3.23
N ILE A 55 -4.78 -11.46 3.19
CA ILE A 55 -5.87 -11.71 2.24
C ILE A 55 -7.19 -11.80 2.99
N ASP A 56 -8.04 -10.81 2.73
CA ASP A 56 -9.37 -10.67 3.27
C ASP A 56 -10.38 -11.20 2.22
N LEU A 57 -10.55 -12.53 2.17
CA LEU A 57 -11.48 -13.19 1.25
C LEU A 57 -12.93 -12.67 1.35
N PRO A 58 -13.54 -12.48 2.55
CA PRO A 58 -14.93 -12.00 2.64
C PRO A 58 -15.10 -10.58 2.09
N ASN A 59 -14.07 -9.74 2.24
CA ASN A 59 -14.08 -8.36 1.77
C ASN A 59 -13.47 -8.19 0.37
N LYS A 60 -12.98 -9.30 -0.25
CA LYS A 60 -12.24 -9.28 -1.52
C LYS A 60 -11.10 -8.26 -1.51
N LYS A 61 -10.45 -8.10 -0.35
CA LYS A 61 -9.39 -7.10 -0.10
C LYS A 61 -8.07 -7.82 0.11
N ILE A 62 -6.99 -7.19 -0.33
CA ILE A 62 -5.63 -7.61 -0.09
C ILE A 62 -4.83 -6.42 0.41
N CYS A 63 -4.12 -6.60 1.51
CA CYS A 63 -3.13 -5.64 2.00
C CYS A 63 -1.75 -6.18 1.66
N ILE A 64 -0.90 -5.37 1.04
CA ILE A 64 0.46 -5.74 0.66
C ILE A 64 1.41 -4.69 1.22
N GLU A 65 2.28 -5.10 2.12
CA GLU A 65 3.40 -4.33 2.63
C GLU A 65 4.67 -4.73 1.87
N SER A 66 5.24 -3.79 1.13
CA SER A 66 6.43 -4.02 0.32
C SER A 66 7.15 -2.74 -0.06
N GLU A 67 8.42 -2.86 -0.46
CA GLU A 67 9.19 -1.78 -1.08
C GLU A 67 8.92 -1.64 -2.59
N HIS A 68 8.15 -2.58 -3.18
CA HIS A 68 7.82 -2.56 -4.60
C HIS A 68 6.79 -1.47 -4.93
N SER A 69 6.93 -0.86 -6.11
CA SER A 69 5.96 0.10 -6.63
C SER A 69 4.59 -0.53 -6.86
N VAL A 70 3.54 0.29 -6.72
CA VAL A 70 2.14 -0.11 -6.96
C VAL A 70 1.95 -0.76 -8.33
N ASP A 71 2.62 -0.28 -9.37
CA ASP A 71 2.56 -0.85 -10.72
C ASP A 71 3.07 -2.29 -10.78
N THR A 72 4.17 -2.59 -10.07
CA THR A 72 4.74 -3.94 -9.97
C THR A 72 3.78 -4.88 -9.25
N LEU A 73 3.18 -4.41 -8.16
CA LEU A 73 2.18 -5.17 -7.41
C LEU A 73 0.94 -5.43 -8.26
N LEU A 74 0.42 -4.39 -8.93
CA LEU A 74 -0.74 -4.48 -9.80
C LEU A 74 -0.49 -5.44 -10.99
N ALA A 75 0.66 -5.33 -11.64
CA ALA A 75 1.05 -6.22 -12.72
C ALA A 75 1.17 -7.67 -12.24
N THR A 76 1.69 -7.88 -11.03
CA THR A 76 1.80 -9.21 -10.41
C THR A 76 0.43 -9.79 -10.11
N LEU A 77 -0.47 -9.02 -9.51
CA LEU A 77 -1.85 -9.45 -9.23
C LEU A 77 -2.63 -9.75 -10.52
N LYS A 78 -2.45 -8.96 -11.58
CA LYS A 78 -3.07 -9.19 -12.90
C LYS A 78 -2.66 -10.51 -13.56
N LYS A 79 -1.50 -11.09 -13.22
CA LYS A 79 -1.10 -12.44 -13.70
C LYS A 79 -2.06 -13.54 -13.27
N THR A 80 -2.88 -13.31 -12.25
CA THR A 80 -3.90 -14.26 -11.81
C THR A 80 -5.16 -14.26 -12.69
N GLY A 81 -5.26 -13.35 -13.66
CA GLY A 81 -6.41 -13.24 -14.56
C GLY A 81 -7.67 -12.66 -13.90
N LYS A 82 -7.52 -12.01 -12.74
CA LYS A 82 -8.63 -11.45 -11.96
C LYS A 82 -8.73 -9.94 -12.14
N THR A 83 -9.92 -9.41 -11.87
CA THR A 83 -10.12 -7.96 -11.76
C THR A 83 -9.41 -7.47 -10.51
N VAL A 84 -8.51 -6.47 -10.67
CA VAL A 84 -7.73 -5.87 -9.59
C VAL A 84 -7.91 -4.36 -9.63
N SER A 85 -8.29 -3.77 -8.50
CA SER A 85 -8.41 -2.33 -8.30
C SER A 85 -7.53 -1.87 -7.14
N TYR A 86 -6.80 -0.78 -7.30
CA TYR A 86 -6.04 -0.17 -6.21
C TYR A 86 -6.96 0.71 -5.36
N LEU A 87 -6.99 0.48 -4.05
CA LEU A 87 -7.82 1.24 -3.11
C LEU A 87 -7.04 2.37 -2.43
N GLY A 88 -5.72 2.23 -2.25
CA GLY A 88 -4.88 3.26 -1.65
C GLY A 88 -3.78 2.71 -0.74
N LEU A 89 -3.17 3.62 0.01
CA LEU A 89 -2.24 3.32 1.10
C LEU A 89 -3.00 3.29 2.43
N GLU A 90 -2.70 2.33 3.29
CA GLU A 90 -3.27 2.21 4.65
C GLU A 90 -2.23 2.48 5.73
#